data_AF-A0A511JDR4-F1
#
_entry.id   AF-A0A511JDR4-F1
#
_cell.length_a   1.000
_cell.length_b   1.000
_cell.length_c   1.000
_cell.angle_alpha   90.00
_cell.angle_beta   90.00
_cell.angle_gamma   90.00
#
_symmetry.space_group_name_H-M   'P 1'
#
loop_
_entity.id
_entity.type
_entity.pdbx_description
1 polymer ?
#
loop_
_entity_poly.entity_id
_entity_poly.type
_entity_poly.pdbx_seq_one_letter_code
_entity_poly.pdbx_strand_id
1 'polypeptide(L)'
;MATISCSCGATTTTRGNPLRGLSLEDRVELVRTAFAVDDGIATLELDGSWHPGGEPDVACVVLADVDLVDACVGLRADERRSLSTLLGLSHVSGRLLPAPVEVGPVRFRVTPAEEFTGAVTYLVYDGPRTLLEITEQLDDRRTLGLLVALYQDHGPAAVVQVDGLAPRLGLAAAIAGVTRARTPHVA
;
A
#
# COMPACT_ATOMS: atom_id res chain seq x y z
N MET A 1 2.72 12.92 -16.25
CA MET A 1 4.14 12.57 -16.50
C MET A 1 4.39 11.36 -15.65
N ALA A 2 4.77 10.23 -16.23
CA ALA A 2 4.96 9.00 -15.47
C ALA A 2 6.42 8.90 -15.00
N THR A 3 6.60 8.46 -13.76
CA THR A 3 7.91 8.03 -13.26
C THR A 3 8.07 6.56 -13.60
N ILE A 4 9.21 6.20 -14.20
CA ILE A 4 9.56 4.81 -14.45
C ILE A 4 10.74 4.45 -13.56
N SER A 5 10.63 3.34 -12.85
CA SER A 5 11.69 2.78 -12.03
C SER A 5 11.93 1.32 -12.41
N CYS A 6 13.13 0.83 -12.11
CA CYS A 6 13.47 -0.56 -12.30
C CYS A 6 14.15 -1.13 -11.06
N SER A 7 13.97 -2.42 -10.79
CA SER A 7 14.64 -3.14 -9.70
C SER A 7 16.17 -3.08 -9.75
N CYS A 8 16.78 -2.78 -10.90
CA CYS A 8 18.22 -2.53 -11.04
C CYS A 8 18.68 -1.15 -10.51
N GLY A 9 17.75 -0.30 -10.05
CA GLY A 9 18.00 1.05 -9.56
C GLY A 9 17.94 2.15 -10.63
N ALA A 10 17.73 1.80 -11.90
CA ALA A 10 17.53 2.78 -12.96
C ALA A 10 16.18 3.48 -12.81
N THR A 11 16.16 4.81 -12.99
CA THR A 11 14.95 5.62 -12.93
C THR A 11 14.95 6.66 -14.04
N THR A 12 13.76 7.01 -14.52
CA THR A 12 13.56 8.14 -15.46
C THR A 12 12.15 8.70 -15.34
N THR A 13 11.90 9.82 -15.99
CA THR A 13 10.55 10.35 -16.18
C THR A 13 10.23 10.41 -17.66
N THR A 14 8.97 10.17 -18.00
CA THR A 14 8.53 10.18 -19.40
C THR A 14 7.23 10.96 -19.59
N ARG A 15 7.07 11.51 -20.80
CA ARG A 15 5.78 12.01 -21.28
C ARG A 15 4.92 10.91 -21.90
N GLY A 16 5.52 9.75 -22.17
CA GLY A 16 4.79 8.53 -22.51
C GLY A 16 3.86 8.15 -21.37
N ASN A 17 2.65 7.73 -21.70
CA ASN A 17 1.69 7.26 -20.73
C ASN A 17 1.31 5.84 -21.15
N PRO A 18 1.62 4.81 -20.34
CA PRO A 18 1.41 3.41 -20.71
C PRO A 18 -0.09 3.07 -20.87
N LEU A 19 -0.98 3.88 -20.31
CA LEU A 19 -2.43 3.71 -20.41
C LEU A 19 -3.05 4.47 -21.60
N ARG A 20 -2.28 5.29 -22.31
CA ARG A 20 -2.80 6.11 -23.42
C ARG A 20 -3.20 5.22 -24.59
N GLY A 21 -4.41 5.44 -25.09
CA GLY A 21 -4.97 4.71 -26.23
C GLY A 21 -5.63 3.38 -25.85
N LEU A 22 -5.45 2.92 -24.62
CA LEU A 22 -6.17 1.76 -24.08
C LEU A 22 -7.64 2.08 -23.82
N SER A 23 -8.49 1.07 -23.99
CA SER A 23 -9.90 1.12 -23.64
C SER A 23 -10.08 1.26 -22.12
N LEU A 24 -11.28 1.62 -21.65
CA LEU A 24 -11.56 1.62 -20.21
C LEU A 24 -11.36 0.21 -19.61
N GLU A 25 -11.79 -0.84 -20.32
CA GLU A 25 -11.71 -2.22 -19.85
C GLU A 25 -10.25 -2.63 -19.58
N ASP A 26 -9.36 -2.38 -20.55
CA ASP A 26 -7.93 -2.69 -20.41
C ASP A 26 -7.30 -1.90 -19.25
N ARG A 27 -7.66 -0.63 -19.07
CA ARG A 27 -7.15 0.19 -17.95
C ARG A 27 -7.64 -0.33 -16.61
N VAL A 28 -8.91 -0.74 -16.52
CA VAL A 28 -9.46 -1.33 -15.30
C VAL A 28 -8.73 -2.62 -14.96
N GLU A 29 -8.44 -3.47 -15.94
CA GLU A 29 -7.71 -4.70 -15.70
C GLU A 29 -6.28 -4.41 -15.23
N LEU A 30 -5.55 -3.51 -15.92
CA LEU A 30 -4.20 -3.11 -15.51
C LEU A 30 -4.16 -2.51 -14.10
N VAL A 31 -5.14 -1.69 -13.73
CA VAL A 31 -5.21 -1.15 -12.37
C VAL A 31 -5.53 -2.25 -11.36
N ARG A 32 -6.44 -3.18 -11.65
CA ARG A 32 -6.76 -4.30 -10.74
C ARG A 32 -5.57 -5.22 -10.48
N THR A 33 -4.77 -5.47 -11.51
CA THR A 33 -3.57 -6.31 -11.43
C THR A 33 -2.30 -5.52 -11.16
N ALA A 34 -2.41 -4.22 -10.89
CA ALA A 34 -1.26 -3.38 -10.58
C ALA A 34 -0.50 -3.96 -9.37
N PHE A 35 0.81 -3.75 -9.38
CA PHE A 35 1.67 -4.15 -8.25
C PHE A 35 1.15 -3.50 -6.96
N ALA A 36 0.84 -2.21 -7.02
CA ALA A 36 0.22 -1.47 -5.95
C ALA A 36 -0.72 -0.39 -6.48
N VAL A 37 -1.76 -0.08 -5.71
CA VAL A 37 -2.56 1.14 -5.83
C VAL A 37 -2.66 1.74 -4.45
N ASP A 38 -2.34 3.02 -4.31
CA ASP A 38 -2.52 3.77 -3.08
C ASP A 38 -2.67 5.26 -3.37
N ASP A 39 -3.54 5.93 -2.61
CA ASP A 39 -3.79 7.38 -2.71
C ASP A 39 -4.03 7.90 -4.16
N GLY A 40 -4.69 7.10 -4.99
CA GLY A 40 -4.99 7.45 -6.39
C GLY A 40 -3.81 7.30 -7.35
N ILE A 41 -2.70 6.69 -6.92
CA ILE A 41 -1.54 6.34 -7.75
C ILE A 41 -1.56 4.82 -7.96
N ALA A 42 -1.39 4.39 -9.20
CA ALA A 42 -1.17 3.00 -9.55
C ALA A 42 0.29 2.77 -9.96
N THR A 43 0.94 1.81 -9.32
CA THR A 43 2.26 1.29 -9.69
C THR A 43 2.06 0.06 -10.58
N LEU A 44 2.29 0.25 -11.88
CA LEU A 44 2.06 -0.75 -12.91
C LEU A 44 3.36 -1.47 -13.27
N GLU A 45 3.32 -2.79 -13.41
CA GLU A 45 4.41 -3.54 -14.05
C GLU A 45 4.36 -3.32 -15.57
N LEU A 46 5.48 -2.88 -16.13
CA LEU A 46 5.67 -2.65 -17.55
C LEU A 46 6.63 -3.69 -18.14
N ASP A 47 6.52 -3.88 -19.45
CA ASP A 47 7.49 -4.69 -20.17
C ASP A 47 8.87 -4.00 -20.23
N GLY A 48 9.89 -4.81 -20.55
CA GLY A 48 11.27 -4.35 -20.59
C GLY A 48 11.59 -3.26 -21.63
N SER A 49 10.72 -3.02 -22.61
CA SER A 49 10.93 -1.95 -23.60
C SER A 49 10.78 -0.55 -23.00
N TRP A 50 10.16 -0.45 -21.82
CA TRP A 50 10.05 0.79 -21.06
C TRP A 50 11.25 1.04 -20.14
N HIS A 51 12.22 0.13 -20.10
CA HIS A 51 13.35 0.23 -19.19
C HIS A 51 14.18 1.52 -19.42
N PRO A 52 14.51 2.29 -18.36
CA PRO A 52 15.18 3.59 -18.50
C PRO A 52 16.58 3.54 -19.14
N GLY A 53 17.28 2.42 -19.00
CA GLY A 53 18.69 2.27 -19.38
C GLY A 53 18.95 1.52 -20.69
N GLY A 54 17.93 1.25 -21.51
CA GLY A 54 18.05 0.35 -22.67
C GLY A 54 17.61 -1.07 -22.32
N GLU A 55 18.20 -2.10 -22.94
CA GLU A 55 17.77 -3.50 -22.76
C GLU A 55 17.94 -3.97 -21.30
N PRO A 56 16.86 -4.34 -20.59
CA PRO A 56 16.93 -4.80 -19.21
C PRO A 56 17.46 -6.24 -19.10
N ASP A 57 18.00 -6.59 -17.94
CA ASP A 57 18.21 -7.99 -17.56
C ASP A 57 16.85 -8.72 -17.48
N VAL A 58 16.82 -10.03 -17.74
CA VAL A 58 15.62 -10.86 -17.60
C VAL A 58 15.01 -10.85 -16.20
N ALA A 59 15.78 -10.52 -15.17
CA ALA A 59 15.32 -10.37 -13.79
C ALA A 59 14.84 -8.95 -13.44
N CYS A 60 14.98 -7.98 -14.36
CA CYS A 60 14.54 -6.61 -14.11
C CYS A 60 13.01 -6.52 -14.11
N VAL A 61 12.46 -5.92 -13.05
CA VAL A 61 11.06 -5.51 -12.99
C VAL A 61 11.02 -4.02 -13.30
N VAL A 62 10.26 -3.62 -14.33
CA VAL A 62 10.08 -2.21 -14.70
C VAL A 62 8.71 -1.77 -14.21
N LEU A 63 8.67 -0.66 -13.48
CA LEU A 63 7.45 -0.13 -12.91
C LEU A 63 7.19 1.27 -13.42
N ALA A 64 5.91 1.62 -13.56
CA ALA A 64 5.49 2.99 -13.78
C ALA A 64 4.46 3.42 -12.74
N ASP A 65 4.73 4.56 -12.11
CA ASP A 65 3.77 5.23 -11.27
C ASP A 65 2.90 6.14 -12.12
N VAL A 66 1.59 5.88 -12.10
CA VAL A 66 0.60 6.58 -12.89
C VAL A 66 -0.45 7.15 -11.96
N ASP A 67 -0.58 8.49 -11.98
CA ASP A 67 -1.59 9.18 -11.19
C ASP A 67 -2.99 9.12 -11.85
N LEU A 68 -3.99 9.59 -11.10
CA LEU A 68 -5.36 9.67 -11.57
C LEU A 68 -5.52 10.46 -12.88
N VAL A 69 -4.76 11.55 -13.04
CA VAL A 69 -4.87 12.43 -14.22
C VAL A 69 -4.41 11.66 -15.44
N ASP A 70 -3.23 11.05 -15.38
CA ASP A 70 -2.64 10.26 -16.44
C ASP A 70 -3.48 9.01 -16.75
N ALA A 71 -3.94 8.29 -15.72
CA ALA A 71 -4.77 7.10 -15.89
C ALA A 71 -6.11 7.40 -16.58
N CYS A 72 -6.66 8.60 -16.39
CA CYS A 72 -7.94 9.00 -16.96
C CYS A 72 -7.85 9.78 -18.28
N VAL A 73 -6.64 10.00 -18.84
CA VAL A 73 -6.49 10.77 -20.08
C VAL A 73 -7.32 10.16 -21.22
N GLY A 74 -8.15 11.00 -21.84
CA GLY A 74 -8.97 10.64 -23.00
C GLY A 74 -10.25 9.86 -22.67
N LEU A 75 -10.52 9.55 -21.40
CA LEU A 75 -11.77 8.92 -20.99
C LEU A 75 -12.93 9.92 -20.92
N ARG A 76 -14.14 9.43 -21.18
CA ARG A 76 -15.38 10.18 -20.95
C ARG A 76 -15.62 10.36 -19.44
N ALA A 77 -16.52 11.27 -19.07
CA ALA A 77 -16.74 11.63 -17.67
C ALA A 77 -17.27 10.46 -16.80
N ASP A 78 -18.11 9.61 -17.37
CA ASP A 78 -18.61 8.37 -16.77
C ASP A 78 -17.50 7.35 -16.58
N GLU A 79 -16.70 7.10 -17.62
CA GLU A 79 -15.56 6.19 -17.59
C GLU A 79 -14.48 6.63 -16.58
N ARG A 80 -14.17 7.93 -16.58
CA ARG A 80 -13.26 8.56 -15.62
C ARG A 80 -13.73 8.30 -14.19
N ARG A 81 -15.02 8.44 -13.90
CA ARG A 81 -15.57 8.21 -12.56
C ARG A 81 -15.37 6.77 -12.12
N SER A 82 -15.61 5.81 -13.01
CA SER A 82 -15.39 4.38 -12.73
C SER A 82 -13.93 4.09 -12.40
N LEU A 83 -12.99 4.58 -13.22
CA LEU A 83 -11.55 4.38 -12.97
C LEU A 83 -11.05 5.11 -11.73
N SER A 84 -11.57 6.33 -11.47
CA SER A 84 -11.26 7.10 -10.26
C SER A 84 -11.70 6.37 -9.00
N THR A 85 -12.87 5.72 -9.05
CA THR A 85 -13.39 4.92 -7.93
C THR A 85 -12.46 3.74 -7.65
N LEU A 86 -11.98 3.06 -8.69
CA LEU A 86 -11.06 1.94 -8.54
C LEU A 86 -9.70 2.38 -7.98
N LEU A 87 -9.14 3.48 -8.49
CA LEU A 87 -7.87 4.06 -8.00
C LEU A 87 -7.96 4.58 -6.56
N GLY A 88 -9.17 4.84 -6.07
CA GLY A 88 -9.42 5.18 -4.67
C GLY A 88 -9.43 3.98 -3.72
N LEU A 89 -9.29 2.75 -4.23
CA LEU A 89 -9.23 1.53 -3.42
C LEU A 89 -7.79 1.05 -3.31
N SER A 90 -7.16 1.25 -2.14
CA SER A 90 -5.78 0.80 -1.94
C SER A 90 -5.69 -0.73 -2.00
N HIS A 91 -4.70 -1.24 -2.75
CA HIS A 91 -4.41 -2.66 -2.86
C HIS A 91 -2.96 -2.94 -3.20
N VAL A 92 -2.48 -4.13 -2.87
CA VAL A 92 -1.17 -4.63 -3.28
C VAL A 92 -1.34 -6.02 -3.88
N SER A 93 -0.76 -6.26 -5.06
CA SER A 93 -0.85 -7.54 -5.80
C SER A 93 -2.29 -8.07 -5.90
N GLY A 94 -3.24 -7.20 -6.26
CA GLY A 94 -4.68 -7.51 -6.37
C GLY A 94 -5.42 -7.72 -5.04
N ARG A 95 -4.75 -7.60 -3.89
CA ARG A 95 -5.36 -7.75 -2.56
C ARG A 95 -5.71 -6.38 -1.99
N LEU A 96 -7.01 -6.11 -1.88
CA LEU A 96 -7.51 -4.91 -1.19
C LEU A 96 -6.96 -4.79 0.22
N LEU A 97 -6.45 -3.60 0.53
CA LEU A 97 -6.05 -3.18 1.85
C LEU A 97 -7.27 -2.70 2.65
N PRO A 98 -7.28 -2.85 3.98
CA PRO A 98 -8.32 -2.29 4.80
C PRO A 98 -8.32 -0.76 4.71
N ALA A 99 -9.51 -0.16 4.72
CA ALA A 99 -9.65 1.30 4.76
C ALA A 99 -9.01 1.86 6.04
N PRO A 100 -8.46 3.09 5.99
CA PRO A 100 -7.95 3.76 7.18
C PRO A 100 -9.02 3.88 8.27
N VAL A 101 -8.61 3.77 9.54
CA VAL A 101 -9.48 3.90 10.70
C VAL A 101 -9.03 5.09 11.54
N GLU A 102 -9.96 5.92 11.99
CA GLU A 102 -9.69 7.04 12.88
C GLU A 102 -10.36 6.81 14.24
N VAL A 103 -9.60 7.00 15.31
CA VAL A 103 -10.08 6.92 16.71
C VAL A 103 -9.63 8.17 17.46
N GLY A 104 -10.49 9.18 17.49
CA GLY A 104 -10.13 10.49 18.01
C GLY A 104 -9.04 11.14 17.15
N PRO A 105 -7.90 11.59 17.72
CA PRO A 105 -6.79 12.15 16.95
C PRO A 105 -5.88 11.10 16.29
N VAL A 106 -6.12 9.81 16.55
CA VAL A 106 -5.26 8.72 16.10
C VAL A 106 -5.75 8.13 14.79
N ARG A 107 -4.85 7.99 13.82
CA ARG A 107 -5.12 7.42 12.49
C ARG A 107 -4.32 6.14 12.30
N PHE A 108 -5.03 5.08 11.91
CA PHE A 108 -4.49 3.77 11.56
C PHE A 108 -4.62 3.58 10.06
N ARG A 109 -3.53 3.22 9.38
CA ARG A 109 -3.55 2.92 7.94
C ARG A 109 -2.67 1.72 7.62
N VAL A 110 -3.00 1.08 6.50
CA VAL A 110 -2.15 0.06 5.87
C VAL A 110 -1.89 0.56 4.46
N THR A 111 -0.63 0.69 4.08
CA THR A 111 -0.22 1.12 2.73
C THR A 111 0.65 0.05 2.11
N PRO A 112 0.74 -0.04 0.76
CA PRO A 112 1.78 -0.83 0.12
C PRO A 112 3.17 -0.39 0.63
N ALA A 113 4.07 -1.34 0.82
CA ALA A 113 5.46 -1.03 1.14
C ALA A 113 6.19 -0.51 -0.11
N GLU A 114 7.25 0.27 0.09
CA GLU A 114 8.12 0.73 -1.01
C GLU A 114 9.01 -0.39 -1.57
N GLU A 115 8.97 -1.58 -0.97
CA GLU A 115 9.70 -2.76 -1.41
C GLU A 115 8.92 -3.55 -2.48
N PHE A 116 9.63 -4.03 -3.51
CA PHE A 116 9.06 -4.81 -4.62
C PHE A 116 8.71 -6.27 -4.24
N THR A 117 8.05 -6.46 -3.10
CA THR A 117 7.80 -7.79 -2.49
C THR A 117 6.34 -8.07 -2.14
N GLY A 118 5.42 -7.16 -2.48
CA GLY A 118 4.02 -7.24 -2.10
C GLY A 118 3.76 -7.05 -0.59
N ALA A 119 4.78 -6.60 0.16
CA ALA A 119 4.66 -6.25 1.56
C ALA A 119 3.79 -5.00 1.77
N VAL A 120 3.33 -4.81 3.00
CA VAL A 120 2.55 -3.65 3.43
C VAL A 120 3.16 -3.03 4.67
N THR A 121 2.97 -1.72 4.83
CA THR A 121 3.37 -0.98 6.02
C THR A 121 2.13 -0.63 6.84
N TYR A 122 2.07 -1.14 8.07
CA TYR A 122 1.09 -0.75 9.07
C TYR A 122 1.60 0.50 9.78
N LEU A 123 0.76 1.54 9.80
CA LEU A 123 1.13 2.85 10.33
C LEU A 123 0.07 3.34 11.31
N VAL A 124 0.52 3.80 12.47
CA VAL A 124 -0.34 4.44 13.47
C VAL A 124 0.24 5.80 13.85
N TYR A 125 -0.53 6.87 13.61
CA TYR A 125 -0.15 8.23 13.95
C TYR A 125 -1.10 8.81 14.99
N ASP A 126 -0.54 9.56 15.94
CA ASP A 126 -1.27 10.43 16.87
C ASP A 126 -0.83 11.88 16.61
N GLY A 127 -1.59 12.57 15.77
CA GLY A 127 -1.17 13.86 15.20
C GLY A 127 0.19 13.75 14.50
N PRO A 128 1.23 14.52 14.91
CA PRO A 128 2.56 14.46 14.30
C PRO A 128 3.42 13.28 14.79
N ARG A 129 2.96 12.49 15.77
CA ARG A 129 3.74 11.42 16.38
C ARG A 129 3.42 10.08 15.73
N THR A 130 4.43 9.37 15.24
CA THR A 130 4.32 7.95 14.89
C THR A 130 4.32 7.11 16.16
N LEU A 131 3.29 6.28 16.34
CA LEU A 131 3.19 5.31 17.42
C LEU A 131 3.67 3.91 16.99
N LEU A 132 3.48 3.58 15.71
CA LEU A 132 3.87 2.30 15.13
C LEU A 132 4.12 2.46 13.63
N GLU A 133 5.19 1.83 13.15
CA GLU A 133 5.52 1.72 11.73
C GLU A 133 6.20 0.36 11.47
N ILE A 134 5.43 -0.59 10.91
CA ILE A 134 5.88 -1.96 10.71
C ILE A 134 5.58 -2.41 9.29
N THR A 135 6.63 -2.81 8.57
CA THR A 135 6.53 -3.44 7.25
C THR A 135 6.60 -4.95 7.39
N GLU A 136 5.60 -5.65 6.87
CA GLU A 136 5.57 -7.11 6.81
C GLU A 136 4.74 -7.60 5.61
N GLN A 137 4.78 -8.91 5.35
CA GLN A 137 3.94 -9.52 4.33
C GLN A 137 2.47 -9.39 4.73
N LEU A 138 1.60 -9.07 3.75
CA LEU A 138 0.17 -9.00 4.00
C LEU A 138 -0.37 -10.41 4.27
N ASP A 139 -0.43 -10.83 5.53
CA ASP A 139 -0.89 -12.18 5.86
C ASP A 139 -2.41 -12.20 6.05
N ASP A 140 -2.93 -11.35 6.94
CA ASP A 140 -4.35 -11.23 7.25
C ASP A 140 -4.92 -9.79 7.17
N ARG A 141 -6.23 -9.68 6.88
CA ARG A 141 -6.96 -8.39 6.82
C ARG A 141 -7.47 -7.89 8.17
N ARG A 142 -7.29 -8.66 9.25
CA ARG A 142 -7.76 -8.40 10.62
C ARG A 142 -6.71 -7.70 11.47
N THR A 143 -5.42 -7.75 11.14
CA THR A 143 -4.31 -7.15 11.91
C THR A 143 -4.58 -5.68 12.22
N LEU A 144 -5.09 -4.90 11.26
CA LEU A 144 -5.46 -3.50 11.51
C LEU A 144 -6.55 -3.38 12.58
N GLY A 145 -7.59 -4.22 12.50
CA GLY A 145 -8.68 -4.24 13.48
C GLY A 145 -8.19 -4.63 14.88
N LEU A 146 -7.23 -5.55 14.97
CA LEU A 146 -6.60 -5.93 16.24
C LEU A 146 -5.74 -4.79 16.83
N LEU A 147 -5.02 -4.04 15.99
CA LEU A 147 -4.30 -2.83 16.44
C LEU A 147 -5.26 -1.75 16.96
N VAL A 148 -6.36 -1.52 16.25
CA VAL A 148 -7.40 -0.56 16.66
C VAL A 148 -7.99 -0.97 18.01
N ALA A 149 -8.36 -2.24 18.18
CA ALA A 149 -8.88 -2.75 19.44
C ALA A 149 -7.86 -2.62 20.59
N LEU A 150 -6.60 -2.99 20.34
CA LEU A 150 -5.53 -2.84 21.32
C LEU A 150 -5.38 -1.38 21.80
N TYR A 151 -5.43 -0.42 20.86
CA TYR A 151 -5.37 0.99 21.20
C TYR A 151 -6.60 1.44 22.01
N GLN A 152 -7.79 1.01 21.64
CA GLN A 152 -9.02 1.37 22.35
C GLN A 152 -9.02 0.83 23.79
N ASP A 153 -8.53 -0.40 23.99
CA ASP A 153 -8.53 -1.06 25.28
C ASP A 153 -7.38 -0.62 26.21
N HIS A 154 -6.23 -0.27 25.63
CA HIS A 154 -4.98 -0.09 26.39
C HIS A 154 -4.19 1.19 26.06
N GLY A 155 -4.66 1.99 25.11
CA GLY A 155 -4.09 3.28 24.76
C GLY A 155 -2.78 3.23 23.96
N PRO A 156 -2.16 4.41 23.72
CA PRO A 156 -1.01 4.54 22.82
C PRO A 156 0.25 3.81 23.32
N ALA A 157 0.41 3.64 24.63
CA ALA A 157 1.55 2.92 25.20
C ALA A 157 1.57 1.44 24.79
N ALA A 158 0.41 0.80 24.60
CA ALA A 158 0.34 -0.57 24.12
C ALA A 158 0.77 -0.67 22.66
N VAL A 159 0.38 0.29 21.82
CA VAL A 159 0.78 0.35 20.40
C VAL A 159 2.29 0.54 20.26
N VAL A 160 2.89 1.45 21.02
CA VAL A 160 4.35 1.66 21.03
C VAL A 160 5.09 0.40 21.52
N GLN A 161 4.52 -0.35 22.45
CA GLN A 161 5.10 -1.62 22.89
C GLN A 161 5.04 -2.68 21.80
N VAL A 162 3.96 -2.73 21.00
CA VAL A 162 3.87 -3.61 19.83
C VAL A 162 4.94 -3.25 18.81
N ASP A 163 5.13 -1.96 18.51
CA ASP A 163 6.17 -1.47 17.59
C ASP A 163 7.57 -1.96 18.00
N GLY A 164 7.91 -1.90 19.28
CA GLY A 164 9.20 -2.41 19.79
C GLY A 164 9.38 -3.94 19.74
N LEU A 165 8.30 -4.71 19.59
CA LEU A 165 8.30 -6.18 19.60
C LEU A 165 8.14 -6.78 18.19
N ALA A 166 7.35 -6.15 17.34
CA ALA A 166 6.95 -6.64 16.03
C ALA A 166 8.14 -6.99 15.10
N PRO A 167 9.25 -6.22 15.04
CA PRO A 167 10.39 -6.55 14.19
C PRO A 167 11.04 -7.91 14.50
N ARG A 168 10.83 -8.45 15.71
CA ARG A 168 11.38 -9.76 16.12
C ARG A 168 10.34 -10.89 16.08
N LEU A 169 9.07 -10.56 16.27
CA LEU A 169 8.01 -11.54 16.49
C LEU A 169 6.99 -11.63 15.34
N GLY A 170 6.95 -10.63 14.47
CA GLY A 170 5.80 -10.35 13.60
C GLY A 170 4.71 -9.55 14.35
N LEU A 171 3.97 -8.74 13.61
CA LEU A 171 2.99 -7.80 14.17
C LEU A 171 1.87 -8.53 14.92
N ALA A 172 1.28 -9.56 14.30
CA ALA A 172 0.20 -10.33 14.91
C ALA A 172 0.60 -10.96 16.26
N ALA A 173 1.80 -11.53 16.33
CA ALA A 173 2.32 -12.13 17.56
C ALA A 173 2.64 -11.08 18.63
N ALA A 174 3.17 -9.91 18.23
CA ALA A 174 3.41 -8.79 19.13
C ALA A 174 2.11 -8.25 19.74
N ILE A 175 1.06 -8.04 18.93
CA ILE A 175 -0.27 -7.64 19.39
C ILE A 175 -0.79 -8.64 20.42
N ALA A 176 -0.82 -9.93 20.07
CA ALA A 176 -1.31 -10.98 20.95
C ALA A 176 -0.49 -11.09 22.26
N GLY A 177 0.82 -10.84 22.21
CA GLY A 177 1.69 -10.77 23.38
C GLY A 177 1.31 -9.62 24.32
N VAL A 178 1.14 -8.42 23.78
CA VAL A 178 0.80 -7.21 24.56
C VAL A 178 -0.61 -7.30 25.14
N THR A 179 -1.59 -7.77 24.36
CA THR A 179 -2.97 -7.97 24.85
C THR A 179 -2.99 -8.94 26.04
N ARG A 180 -2.31 -10.09 25.93
CA ARG A 180 -2.26 -11.08 27.02
C ARG A 180 -1.61 -10.53 28.28
N ALA A 181 -0.52 -9.77 28.15
CA ALA A 181 0.17 -9.18 29.30
C ALA A 181 -0.67 -8.12 30.04
N ARG A 182 -1.70 -7.56 29.39
CA ARG A 182 -2.53 -6.47 29.91
C ARG A 182 -3.96 -6.91 30.28
N THR A 183 -4.35 -8.12 29.90
CA THR A 183 -5.61 -8.71 30.34
C THR A 183 -5.40 -9.31 31.73
N PRO A 184 -6.06 -8.82 32.79
CA PRO A 184 -5.92 -9.40 34.11
C PRO A 184 -6.38 -10.87 34.08
N HIS A 185 -5.50 -11.78 34.52
CA HIS A 185 -5.92 -13.14 34.82
C HIS A 185 -6.89 -13.08 36.00
N VAL A 186 -8.16 -13.37 35.73
CA VAL A 186 -9.10 -13.73 36.80
C VAL A 186 -8.62 -15.07 37.34
N ALA A 187 -7.91 -15.03 38.46
CA ALA A 187 -7.55 -16.19 39.27
C ALA A 187 -8.68 -16.52 40.25
#